data_AF-A0A8T4RWG3-F1
#
_entry.id   AF-A0A8T4RWG3-F1
#
_cell.length_a   1.000
_cell.length_b   1.000
_cell.length_c   1.000
_cell.angle_alpha   90.00
_cell.angle_beta   90.00
_cell.angle_gamma   90.00
#
_symmetry.space_group_name_H-M   'P 1'
#
loop_
_entity.id
_entity.type
_entity.pdbx_description
1 polymer ?
#
loop_
_entity_poly.entity_id
_entity_poly.type
_entity_poly.pdbx_seq_one_letter_code
_entity_poly.pdbx_strand_id
1 'polypeptide(L)'
;MAEITLVRLDSTDMDKYPSNTLLDYYDAIHKLIEAITLRGGTKVKGEGAHQELIDYAAKEKKIDEHMRVFLQQMRDYRNRISYEGFMVNENYIKLNKEIIERIVKHLFEQLK
;
A
#
# COMPACT_ATOMS: atom_id res chain seq x y z
N MET A 1 -1.34 7.67 -11.74
CA MET A 1 -2.39 7.56 -10.70
C MET A 1 -1.80 7.52 -9.30
N ALA A 2 -0.85 6.62 -8.98
CA ALA A 2 -0.21 6.59 -7.65
C ALA A 2 0.43 7.92 -7.24
N GLU A 3 1.21 8.57 -8.13
CA GLU A 3 1.79 9.90 -7.88
C GLU A 3 0.73 10.97 -7.56
N ILE A 4 -0.37 11.00 -8.31
CA ILE A 4 -1.47 11.96 -8.09
C ILE A 4 -2.14 11.71 -6.72
N THR A 5 -2.36 10.44 -6.35
CA THR A 5 -2.89 10.07 -5.04
C THR A 5 -1.97 10.54 -3.91
N LEU A 6 -0.65 10.40 -4.06
CA LEU A 6 0.33 10.84 -3.07
C LEU A 6 0.37 12.37 -2.94
N VAL A 7 0.34 13.10 -4.05
CA VAL A 7 0.24 14.57 -4.02
C VAL A 7 -1.04 15.02 -3.31
N ARG A 8 -2.15 14.32 -3.51
CA ARG A 8 -3.39 14.63 -2.79
C ARG A 8 -3.23 14.39 -1.28
N LEU A 9 -2.60 13.28 -0.90
CA LEU A 9 -2.38 12.91 0.51
C LEU A 9 -1.61 13.98 1.29
N ASP A 10 -0.71 14.73 0.65
CA ASP A 10 0.01 15.84 1.28
C ASP A 10 -0.91 16.98 1.76
N SER A 11 -2.10 17.09 1.16
CA SER A 11 -3.11 18.11 1.49
C SER A 11 -4.31 17.56 2.28
N THR A 12 -4.36 16.25 2.52
CA THR A 12 -5.46 15.60 3.24
C THR A 12 -5.33 15.81 4.75
N ASP A 13 -6.43 16.19 5.39
CA ASP A 13 -6.54 16.15 6.85
C ASP A 13 -6.61 14.69 7.33
N MET A 14 -5.45 14.12 7.64
CA MET A 14 -5.29 12.71 7.99
C MET A 14 -5.95 12.37 9.35
N ASP A 15 -6.12 13.36 10.21
CA ASP A 15 -6.73 13.21 11.53
C ASP A 15 -8.24 13.08 11.40
N LYS A 16 -8.81 13.90 10.51
CA LYS A 16 -10.23 13.85 10.19
C LYS A 16 -10.62 12.65 9.34
N TYR A 17 -9.71 12.15 8.49
CA TYR A 17 -10.00 11.09 7.52
C TYR A 17 -9.00 9.92 7.55
N PRO A 18 -8.79 9.23 8.69
CA PRO A 18 -7.75 8.22 8.83
C PRO A 18 -8.00 6.96 7.99
N SER A 19 -9.25 6.50 7.89
CA SER A 19 -9.61 5.37 7.03
C SER A 19 -9.38 5.69 5.55
N ASN A 20 -9.82 6.86 5.07
CA ASN A 20 -9.59 7.29 3.69
C ASN A 20 -8.10 7.42 3.38
N THR A 21 -7.35 7.97 4.33
CA THR A 21 -5.90 8.10 4.23
C THR A 21 -5.23 6.72 4.09
N LEU A 22 -5.65 5.73 4.90
CA LEU A 22 -5.16 4.34 4.77
C LEU A 22 -5.48 3.77 3.39
N LEU A 23 -6.73 3.92 2.93
CA LEU A 23 -7.17 3.40 1.64
C LEU A 23 -6.35 3.99 0.48
N ASP A 24 -6.10 5.30 0.52
CA ASP A 24 -5.33 6.01 -0.49
C ASP A 24 -3.86 5.57 -0.51
N TYR A 25 -3.22 5.46 0.66
CA TYR A 25 -1.85 4.95 0.75
C TYR A 25 -1.75 3.52 0.24
N TYR A 26 -2.67 2.65 0.65
CA TYR A 26 -2.69 1.26 0.21
C TYR A 26 -2.90 1.14 -1.30
N ASP A 27 -3.83 1.90 -1.88
CA ASP A 27 -4.07 1.92 -3.33
C ASP A 27 -2.84 2.40 -4.11
N ALA A 28 -2.16 3.45 -3.64
CA ALA A 28 -0.93 3.94 -4.25
C ALA A 28 0.17 2.86 -4.22
N ILE A 29 0.40 2.24 -3.05
CA ILE A 29 1.40 1.18 -2.90
C ILE A 29 1.07 -0.04 -3.77
N HIS A 30 -0.19 -0.48 -3.75
CA HIS A 30 -0.64 -1.61 -4.57
C HIS A 30 -0.35 -1.37 -6.06
N LYS A 31 -0.68 -0.18 -6.58
CA LYS A 31 -0.40 0.20 -7.97
C LYS A 31 1.09 0.23 -8.29
N LEU A 32 1.92 0.67 -7.34
CA LEU A 32 3.39 0.65 -7.52
C LEU A 32 3.93 -0.78 -7.59
N ILE A 33 3.48 -1.67 -6.69
CA ILE A 33 3.88 -3.09 -6.72
C ILE A 33 3.40 -3.73 -8.02
N GLU A 34 2.14 -3.51 -8.42
CA GLU A 34 1.62 -4.03 -9.69
C GLU A 34 2.46 -3.54 -10.88
N ALA A 35 2.84 -2.26 -10.91
CA ALA A 35 3.70 -1.72 -11.96
C ALA A 35 5.09 -2.38 -11.99
N ILE A 36 5.70 -2.61 -10.83
CA ILE A 36 7.02 -3.28 -10.72
C ILE A 36 6.93 -4.72 -11.23
N THR A 37 5.91 -5.48 -10.82
CA THR A 37 5.75 -6.88 -11.24
C THR A 37 5.38 -6.99 -12.71
N LEU A 38 4.57 -6.05 -13.22
CA LEU A 38 4.21 -5.97 -14.64
C LEU A 38 5.42 -5.67 -15.52
N ARG A 39 6.33 -4.81 -15.07
CA ARG A 39 7.60 -4.56 -15.79
C ARG A 39 8.46 -5.84 -15.87
N GLY A 40 8.32 -6.75 -14.91
CA GLY A 40 8.90 -8.09 -14.94
C GLY A 40 8.08 -9.14 -15.72
N GLY A 41 7.01 -8.74 -16.41
CA GLY A 41 6.16 -9.62 -17.21
C GLY A 41 5.15 -10.46 -16.41
N THR A 42 4.95 -10.17 -15.12
CA THR A 42 4.02 -10.93 -14.26
C THR A 42 2.83 -10.10 -13.84
N LYS A 43 1.63 -10.68 -13.95
CA LYS A 43 0.38 -10.11 -13.48
C LYS A 43 -0.37 -11.11 -12.61
N VAL A 44 -0.77 -10.67 -11.42
CA VAL A 44 -1.61 -11.44 -10.51
C VAL A 44 -3.08 -11.01 -10.71
N LYS A 45 -4.01 -11.96 -10.73
CA LYS A 45 -5.46 -11.72 -10.91
C LYS A 45 -6.28 -12.72 -10.11
N GLY A 46 -7.54 -12.37 -9.84
CA GLY A 46 -8.51 -13.24 -9.18
C GLY A 46 -8.73 -12.89 -7.71
N GLU A 47 -9.45 -13.77 -7.03
CA GLU A 47 -9.66 -13.68 -5.58
C GLU A 47 -8.30 -13.82 -4.86
N GLY A 48 -8.07 -13.01 -3.83
CA GLY A 48 -6.79 -12.99 -3.12
C GLY A 48 -5.63 -12.36 -3.90
N ALA A 49 -5.85 -11.78 -5.08
CA ALA A 49 -4.76 -11.25 -5.92
C ALA A 49 -3.86 -10.23 -5.22
N HIS A 50 -4.40 -9.40 -4.32
CA HIS A 50 -3.60 -8.45 -3.55
C HIS A 50 -2.63 -9.14 -2.59
N GLN A 51 -3.05 -10.23 -1.94
CA GLN A 51 -2.20 -11.04 -1.07
C GLN A 51 -1.04 -11.61 -1.87
N GLU A 52 -1.39 -12.31 -2.95
CA GLU A 52 -0.46 -13.01 -3.81
C GLU A 52 0.51 -12.05 -4.49
N LEU A 53 0.07 -10.84 -4.84
CA LEU A 53 0.93 -9.80 -5.39
C LEU A 53 2.01 -9.35 -4.39
N ILE A 54 1.64 -9.15 -3.11
CA ILE A 54 2.58 -8.76 -2.05
C ILE A 54 3.57 -9.91 -1.79
N ASP A 55 3.07 -11.15 -1.69
CA ASP A 55 3.93 -12.32 -1.44
C ASP A 55 4.86 -12.61 -2.62
N TYR A 56 4.39 -12.45 -3.85
CA TYR A 56 5.20 -12.54 -5.06
C TYR A 56 6.29 -11.47 -5.10
N ALA A 57 5.96 -10.21 -4.81
CA ALA A 57 6.95 -9.13 -4.77
C ALA A 57 8.05 -9.38 -3.73
N ALA A 58 7.71 -9.96 -2.58
CA ALA A 58 8.69 -10.36 -1.57
C ALA A 58 9.57 -11.53 -2.04
N LYS A 59 8.96 -12.55 -2.66
CA LYS A 59 9.68 -13.69 -3.24
C LYS A 59 10.70 -13.26 -4.30
N GLU A 60 10.32 -12.29 -5.15
CA GLU A 60 11.18 -11.69 -6.17
C GLU A 60 12.16 -10.63 -5.61
N LYS A 61 12.27 -10.51 -4.28
CA LYS A 61 13.14 -9.58 -3.57
C LYS A 61 12.94 -8.12 -3.98
N LYS A 62 11.73 -7.76 -4.42
CA LYS A 62 11.32 -6.37 -4.70
C LYS A 62 10.98 -5.62 -3.41
N ILE A 63 10.56 -6.35 -2.40
CA ILE A 63 10.36 -5.86 -1.04
C ILE A 63 10.97 -6.86 -0.05
N ASP A 64 11.35 -6.39 1.13
CA ASP A 64 11.83 -7.27 2.20
C ASP A 64 10.66 -7.88 3.02
N GLU A 65 10.99 -8.80 3.91
CA GLU A 65 9.99 -9.50 4.73
C GLU A 65 9.27 -8.56 5.71
N HIS A 66 9.93 -7.54 6.23
CA HIS A 66 9.29 -6.55 7.11
C HIS A 66 8.25 -5.73 6.34
N MET A 67 8.59 -5.30 5.12
CA MET A 67 7.66 -4.64 4.21
C MET A 67 6.50 -5.57 3.84
N ARG A 68 6.77 -6.86 3.54
CA ARG A 68 5.73 -7.84 3.24
C ARG A 68 4.70 -7.93 4.35
N VAL A 69 5.14 -8.16 5.59
CA VAL A 69 4.25 -8.26 6.76
C VAL A 69 3.45 -6.98 6.97
N PHE A 70 4.10 -5.83 6.90
CA PHE A 70 3.44 -4.53 7.05
C PHE A 70 2.35 -4.30 5.97
N LEU A 71 2.64 -4.66 4.72
CA LEU A 71 1.69 -4.50 3.62
C LEU A 71 0.52 -5.47 3.70
N GLN A 72 0.73 -6.70 4.18
CA GLN A 72 -0.37 -7.62 4.46
C GLN A 72 -1.28 -7.07 5.57
N GLN A 73 -0.73 -6.44 6.60
CA GLN A 73 -1.52 -5.76 7.63
C GLN A 73 -2.32 -4.58 7.04
N MET A 74 -1.70 -3.74 6.20
CA MET A 74 -2.41 -2.64 5.53
C MET A 74 -3.55 -3.15 4.64
N ARG A 75 -3.32 -4.25 3.90
CA ARG A 75 -4.35 -4.93 3.10
C ARG A 75 -5.51 -5.38 3.98
N ASP A 76 -5.23 -5.99 5.13
CA ASP A 76 -6.26 -6.45 6.06
C ASP A 76 -7.09 -5.28 6.57
N TYR A 77 -6.46 -4.16 6.95
CA TYR A 77 -7.18 -2.95 7.33
C TYR A 77 -8.00 -2.39 6.18
N ARG A 78 -7.46 -2.32 4.96
CA ARG A 78 -8.22 -1.90 3.76
C ARG A 78 -9.45 -2.77 3.54
N ASN A 79 -9.33 -4.09 3.72
CA ASN A 79 -10.45 -5.01 3.58
C ASN A 79 -11.50 -4.78 4.66
N ARG A 80 -11.10 -4.66 5.92
CA ARG A 80 -12.03 -4.38 7.01
C ARG A 80 -12.74 -3.03 6.84
N ILE A 81 -12.04 -2.00 6.38
CA ILE A 81 -12.67 -0.70 6.06
C ILE A 81 -13.75 -0.89 4.98
N SER A 82 -13.41 -1.63 3.91
CA SER A 82 -14.27 -1.78 2.73
C SER A 82 -15.47 -2.69 2.96
N TYR A 83 -15.30 -3.77 3.73
CA TYR A 83 -16.31 -4.82 3.91
C TYR A 83 -17.06 -4.73 5.25
N GLU A 84 -16.42 -4.21 6.30
CA GLU A 84 -16.98 -4.17 7.65
C GLU A 84 -17.30 -2.73 8.11
N GLY A 85 -16.95 -1.71 7.32
CA GLY A 85 -17.06 -0.31 7.75
C GLY A 85 -16.11 0.03 8.91
N PHE A 86 -15.02 -0.73 9.06
CA PHE A 86 -14.03 -0.52 10.12
C PHE A 86 -13.44 0.89 10.06
N MET A 87 -13.32 1.54 11.23
CA MET A 87 -12.63 2.82 11.36
C MET A 87 -11.21 2.62 11.89
N VAL A 88 -10.24 3.13 11.14
CA VAL A 88 -8.84 3.16 11.53
C VAL A 88 -8.64 4.24 12.58
N ASN A 89 -7.92 3.93 13.65
CA ASN A 89 -7.54 4.93 14.64
C ASN A 89 -6.61 5.96 14.00
N GLU A 90 -6.85 7.26 14.26
CA GLU A 90 -6.02 8.37 13.75
C GLU A 90 -4.51 8.17 14.00
N ASN A 91 -4.14 7.55 15.12
CA ASN A 91 -2.75 7.33 15.47
C ASN A 91 -2.09 6.28 14.58
N TYR A 92 -2.86 5.38 13.95
CA TYR A 92 -2.27 4.36 13.08
C TYR A 92 -1.50 4.99 11.92
N ILE A 93 -2.10 5.97 11.23
CA ILE A 93 -1.42 6.65 10.13
C ILE A 93 -0.22 7.42 10.65
N LYS A 94 -0.36 8.18 11.74
CA LYS A 94 0.74 8.98 12.32
C LYS A 94 1.94 8.12 12.70
N LEU A 95 1.71 7.03 13.41
CA LEU A 95 2.77 6.14 13.92
C LEU A 95 3.47 5.37 12.80
N ASN A 96 2.79 5.13 11.68
CA ASN A 96 3.32 4.35 10.57
C ASN A 96 3.70 5.20 9.34
N LYS A 97 3.52 6.52 9.39
CA LYS A 97 3.73 7.42 8.24
C LYS A 97 5.13 7.29 7.66
N GLU A 98 6.15 7.34 8.50
CA GLU A 98 7.55 7.21 8.07
C GLU A 98 7.82 5.86 7.37
N ILE A 99 7.21 4.77 7.88
CA ILE A 99 7.34 3.44 7.29
C ILE A 99 6.66 3.40 5.91
N ILE A 100 5.44 3.96 5.82
CA ILE A 100 4.67 4.04 4.58
C ILE A 100 5.44 4.84 3.52
N GLU A 101 5.96 6.02 3.89
CA GLU A 101 6.72 6.89 2.99
C GLU A 101 8.02 6.23 2.53
N ARG A 102 8.72 5.52 3.43
CA ARG A 102 9.92 4.75 3.07
C ARG A 102 9.61 3.64 2.07
N ILE A 103 8.50 2.92 2.25
CA ILE A 103 8.04 1.89 1.29
C ILE A 103 7.73 2.53 -0.05
N VAL A 104 6.96 3.62 -0.08
CA VAL A 104 6.61 4.34 -1.31
C VAL A 104 7.87 4.76 -2.06
N LYS A 105 8.84 5.37 -1.36
CA LYS A 105 10.12 5.78 -1.94
C LYS A 105 10.89 4.58 -2.53
N HIS A 106 11.02 3.50 -1.78
CA HIS A 106 11.68 2.26 -2.22
C HIS A 106 11.04 1.68 -3.49
N LEU A 107 9.71 1.70 -3.58
CA LEU A 107 8.99 1.21 -4.76
C LEU A 107 9.20 2.13 -5.98
N PHE A 108 9.20 3.45 -5.79
CA PHE A 108 9.51 4.38 -6.88
C PHE A 108 10.95 4.26 -7.39
N GLU A 109 11.92 4.08 -6.51
CA GLU A 109 13.32 3.89 -6.89
C GLU A 109 13.51 2.67 -7.77
N GLN A 110 12.71 1.63 -7.56
CA GLN A 110 12.72 0.48 -8.44
C GLN A 110 12.14 0.76 -9.82
N LEU A 111 11.17 1.68 -9.96
CA LEU A 111 10.52 1.98 -11.24
C LEU A 111 11.30 2.93 -12.15
N LYS A 112 12.30 3.64 -11.60
CA LYS A 112 13.28 4.40 -12.38
C LYS A 112 14.19 3.45 -13.17
#